data_AF-B9Y5R4-F1
#
_entry.id   AF-B9Y5R4-F1
#
_cell.length_a   1.000
_cell.length_b   1.000
_cell.length_c   1.000
_cell.angle_alpha   90.00
_cell.angle_beta   90.00
_cell.angle_gamma   90.00
#
_symmetry.space_group_name_H-M   'P 1'
#
loop_
_entity.id
_entity.type
_entity.pdbx_description
1 polymer ?
#
loop_
_entity_poly.entity_id
_entity_poly.type
_entity_poly.pdbx_seq_one_letter_code
_entity_poly.pdbx_strand_id
1 'polypeptide(L)'
;MAILKHISSKNANYGDAEKYLTFEHDEFTMKPTLDADGRLIPRVDYRISSLNCGGEDFAVACMRSNLRYGKNQKREDVKSHHYIISFDPRDGPDNGLTVDRAQELGEKFCAEHFPGHQALVCTHPDGHSHTENIHVHIVINSLRIAEVPMLPHMDRPADRKAGCKHRCTDAAMNYLKAEVMEMCHSEGLYQIDLLNGSKERITEREYWAQKKGQAALDRANAPIAADGIAPRQTKFETDKAKLRRTIREALAAASGFDEFAALLLRHGVTVKESRGRLSYLTPDRTKPITARKLGDDFDRAAVLSVLEQNAARAAEKPAAIAEYPGSIKDRLRTKKEAKNAP
;
A
#
# COMPACT_ATOMS: atom_id res chain seq x y z
N MET A 1 -0.48 -4.07 -7.85
CA MET A 1 0.24 -5.18 -7.23
C MET A 1 -0.67 -5.74 -6.14
N ALA A 2 -0.64 -7.05 -5.91
CA ALA A 2 -1.52 -7.68 -4.92
C ALA A 2 -1.33 -7.09 -3.50
N ILE A 3 -2.40 -6.70 -2.82
CA ILE A 3 -2.40 -6.24 -1.42
C ILE A 3 -3.48 -6.92 -0.59
N LEU A 4 -3.21 -7.13 0.70
CA LEU A 4 -4.20 -7.60 1.68
C LEU A 4 -4.51 -6.52 2.72
N LYS A 5 -5.77 -6.09 2.79
CA LYS A 5 -6.29 -5.21 3.84
C LYS A 5 -7.19 -6.00 4.80
N HIS A 6 -7.24 -5.56 6.06
CA HIS A 6 -8.13 -6.10 7.09
C HIS A 6 -8.87 -4.97 7.82
N ILE A 7 -10.17 -5.13 8.00
CA ILE A 7 -11.04 -4.24 8.75
C ILE A 7 -11.86 -5.10 9.72
N SER A 8 -11.95 -4.68 10.97
CA SER A 8 -12.87 -5.29 11.94
C SER A 8 -14.14 -4.44 12.04
N SER A 9 -15.29 -5.08 12.02
CA SER A 9 -16.59 -4.41 12.10
C SER A 9 -17.29 -4.75 13.40
N LYS A 10 -17.85 -3.72 14.03
CA LYS A 10 -18.75 -3.84 15.19
C LYS A 10 -20.22 -3.64 14.79
N ASN A 11 -20.52 -3.55 13.49
CA ASN A 11 -21.86 -3.31 13.00
C ASN A 11 -22.76 -4.52 13.26
N ALA A 12 -23.86 -4.31 14.00
CA ALA A 12 -24.82 -5.36 14.34
C ALA A 12 -25.64 -5.84 13.15
N ASN A 13 -25.79 -4.98 12.13
CA ASN A 13 -26.50 -5.32 10.92
C ASN A 13 -25.57 -6.03 9.93
N TYR A 14 -25.60 -7.37 9.92
CA TYR A 14 -24.79 -8.17 9.00
C TYR A 14 -25.19 -7.97 7.54
N GLY A 15 -26.44 -7.57 7.27
CA GLY A 15 -26.91 -7.29 5.91
C GLY A 15 -26.25 -6.04 5.29
N ASP A 16 -25.68 -5.14 6.10
CA ASP A 16 -24.93 -4.00 5.57
C ASP A 16 -23.63 -4.42 4.88
N ALA A 17 -23.06 -5.57 5.25
CA ALA A 17 -21.88 -6.10 4.55
C ALA A 17 -22.23 -6.50 3.12
N GLU A 18 -23.31 -7.27 2.93
CA GLU A 18 -23.77 -7.66 1.60
C GLU A 18 -24.23 -6.45 0.78
N LYS A 19 -24.95 -5.50 1.39
CA LYS A 19 -25.32 -4.24 0.72
C LYS A 19 -24.11 -3.44 0.27
N TYR A 20 -23.06 -3.36 1.09
CA TYR A 20 -21.82 -2.68 0.73
C TYR A 20 -21.16 -3.32 -0.51
N LEU A 21 -21.26 -4.64 -0.63
CA LEU A 21 -20.67 -5.42 -1.72
C LEU A 21 -21.54 -5.45 -2.99
N THR A 22 -22.84 -5.23 -2.89
CA THR A 22 -23.77 -5.41 -4.02
C THR A 22 -24.31 -4.10 -4.59
N PHE A 23 -24.10 -2.96 -3.91
CA PHE A 23 -24.55 -1.64 -4.34
C PHE A 23 -23.41 -0.64 -4.48
N GLU A 24 -23.58 0.31 -5.39
CA GLU A 24 -22.62 1.39 -5.63
C GLU A 24 -22.54 2.33 -4.42
N HIS A 25 -21.34 2.87 -4.18
CA HIS A 25 -21.08 3.81 -3.10
C HIS A 25 -20.25 4.97 -3.63
N ASP A 26 -20.57 6.18 -3.18
CA ASP A 26 -19.78 7.38 -3.46
C ASP A 26 -18.40 7.27 -2.82
N GLU A 27 -17.37 7.47 -3.64
CA GLU A 27 -15.98 7.21 -3.28
C GLU A 27 -15.45 8.14 -2.19
N PHE A 28 -16.02 9.34 -2.03
CA PHE A 28 -15.54 10.34 -1.09
C PHE A 28 -16.25 10.30 0.25
N THR A 29 -17.52 9.93 0.25
CA THR A 29 -18.42 9.93 1.40
C THR A 29 -18.69 8.53 1.94
N MET A 30 -18.37 7.48 1.17
CA MET A 30 -18.66 6.08 1.48
C MET A 30 -20.15 5.80 1.69
N LYS A 31 -21.02 6.66 1.17
CA LYS A 31 -22.47 6.49 1.24
C LYS A 31 -22.96 5.76 -0.01
N PRO A 32 -24.04 4.96 0.09
CA PRO A 32 -24.63 4.34 -1.09
C PRO A 32 -25.03 5.40 -2.13
N THR A 33 -24.74 5.12 -3.39
CA THR A 33 -25.19 5.95 -4.52
C THR A 33 -26.67 5.67 -4.76
N LEU A 34 -27.43 6.74 -4.98
CA LEU A 34 -28.87 6.68 -5.22
C LEU A 34 -29.20 7.14 -6.64
N ASP A 35 -30.17 6.50 -7.27
CA ASP A 35 -30.74 6.94 -8.54
C ASP A 35 -31.63 8.20 -8.36
N ALA A 36 -32.21 8.68 -9.46
CA ALA A 36 -33.08 9.86 -9.46
C ALA A 36 -34.34 9.69 -8.58
N ASP A 37 -34.77 8.46 -8.32
CA ASP A 37 -35.91 8.13 -7.47
C ASP A 37 -35.50 7.87 -6.00
N GLY A 38 -34.20 7.98 -5.67
CA GLY A 38 -33.68 7.73 -4.34
C GLY A 38 -33.48 6.24 -4.01
N ARG A 39 -33.47 5.34 -5.01
CA ARG A 39 -33.22 3.90 -4.83
C ARG A 39 -31.72 3.60 -4.93
N LEU A 40 -31.28 2.53 -4.25
CA LEU A 40 -29.90 2.06 -4.31
C LEU A 40 -29.56 1.57 -5.72
N ILE A 41 -28.41 1.97 -6.25
CA ILE A 41 -27.92 1.52 -7.55
C ILE A 41 -27.12 0.21 -7.37
N PRO A 42 -27.54 -0.92 -7.99
CA PRO A 42 -26.79 -2.17 -7.92
C PRO A 42 -25.44 -2.06 -8.64
N ARG A 43 -24.40 -2.70 -8.10
CA ARG A 43 -23.13 -2.89 -8.82
C ARG A 43 -23.32 -3.79 -10.02
N VAL A 44 -22.52 -3.57 -11.06
CA VAL A 44 -22.48 -4.40 -12.25
C VAL A 44 -21.28 -5.35 -12.22
N ASP A 45 -21.45 -6.52 -12.83
CA ASP A 45 -20.39 -7.53 -13.07
C ASP A 45 -19.57 -7.96 -11.84
N TYR A 46 -20.17 -7.98 -10.66
CA TYR A 46 -19.58 -8.63 -9.49
C TYR A 46 -19.86 -10.13 -9.47
N ARG A 47 -19.11 -10.87 -8.67
CA ARG A 47 -19.41 -12.25 -8.27
C ARG A 47 -19.56 -12.30 -6.77
N ILE A 48 -20.55 -13.02 -6.26
CA ILE A 48 -20.72 -13.20 -4.82
C ILE A 48 -21.11 -14.63 -4.51
N SER A 49 -20.54 -15.18 -3.44
CA SER A 49 -20.90 -16.48 -2.90
C SER A 49 -20.86 -16.45 -1.38
N SER A 50 -21.56 -17.41 -0.76
CA SER A 50 -21.54 -17.61 0.68
C SER A 50 -20.94 -18.97 1.03
N LEU A 51 -20.06 -18.99 2.04
CA LEU A 51 -19.42 -20.20 2.54
C LEU A 51 -19.94 -20.50 3.95
N ASN A 52 -20.12 -21.79 4.25
CA ASN A 52 -20.57 -22.29 5.55
C ASN A 52 -21.90 -21.70 6.06
N CYS A 53 -22.74 -21.14 5.17
CA CYS A 53 -24.03 -20.55 5.53
C CYS A 53 -25.21 -21.54 5.42
N GLY A 54 -24.98 -22.74 4.90
CA GLY A 54 -26.00 -23.80 4.84
C GLY A 54 -27.17 -23.49 3.92
N GLY A 55 -26.92 -22.76 2.83
CA GLY A 55 -27.96 -22.32 1.88
C GLY A 55 -28.75 -21.09 2.32
N GLU A 56 -28.48 -20.54 3.50
CA GLU A 56 -29.08 -19.29 3.97
C GLU A 56 -28.29 -18.06 3.54
N ASP A 57 -28.98 -16.92 3.57
CA ASP A 57 -28.38 -15.59 3.57
C ASP A 57 -27.34 -15.45 4.70
N PHE A 58 -26.21 -14.81 4.40
CA PHE A 58 -25.10 -14.66 5.33
C PHE A 58 -25.51 -13.98 6.64
N ALA A 59 -26.33 -12.93 6.58
CA ALA A 59 -26.77 -12.20 7.76
C ALA A 59 -27.64 -13.09 8.65
N VAL A 60 -28.58 -13.82 8.07
CA VAL A 60 -29.45 -14.76 8.80
C VAL A 60 -28.61 -15.85 9.46
N ALA A 61 -27.70 -16.46 8.69
CA ALA A 61 -26.85 -17.53 9.16
C ALA A 61 -25.97 -17.05 10.35
N CYS A 62 -25.38 -15.86 10.25
CA CYS A 62 -24.57 -15.25 11.30
C CYS A 62 -25.37 -14.93 12.56
N MET A 63 -26.55 -14.31 12.42
CA MET A 63 -27.40 -13.98 13.56
C MET A 63 -27.82 -15.24 14.33
N ARG A 64 -28.16 -16.31 13.61
CA ARG A 64 -28.55 -17.60 14.21
C ARG A 64 -27.40 -18.26 14.96
N SER A 65 -26.20 -18.28 14.39
CA SER A 65 -25.03 -18.85 15.08
C SER A 65 -24.63 -18.01 16.30
N ASN A 66 -24.67 -16.69 16.18
CA ASN A 66 -24.42 -15.78 17.30
C ASN A 66 -25.38 -15.99 18.47
N LEU A 67 -26.67 -16.20 18.19
CA LEU A 67 -27.67 -16.54 19.21
C LEU A 67 -27.37 -17.90 19.85
N ARG A 68 -27.11 -18.93 19.03
CA ARG A 68 -26.80 -20.29 19.51
C ARG A 68 -25.63 -20.34 20.50
N TYR A 69 -24.58 -19.57 20.24
CA TYR A 69 -23.37 -19.56 21.07
C TYR A 69 -23.33 -18.41 22.10
N GLY A 70 -24.38 -17.59 22.19
CA GLY A 70 -24.43 -16.44 23.09
C GLY A 70 -23.32 -15.41 22.82
N LYS A 71 -22.96 -15.19 21.55
CA LYS A 71 -21.90 -14.26 21.12
C LYS A 71 -22.46 -13.06 20.38
N ASN A 72 -21.62 -12.01 20.25
CA ASN A 72 -21.89 -10.84 19.42
C ASN A 72 -23.13 -10.00 19.83
N GLN A 73 -23.55 -10.09 21.08
CA GLN A 73 -24.73 -9.41 21.62
C GLN A 73 -24.46 -7.96 22.02
N LYS A 74 -23.20 -7.61 22.32
CA LYS A 74 -22.85 -6.27 22.78
C LYS A 74 -22.53 -5.34 21.60
N ARG A 75 -22.53 -4.03 21.85
CA ARG A 75 -22.18 -3.01 20.83
C ARG A 75 -20.68 -3.00 20.56
N GLU A 76 -19.87 -3.23 21.58
CA GLU A 76 -18.41 -3.24 21.51
C GLU A 76 -17.83 -4.50 20.87
N ASP A 77 -18.64 -5.56 20.72
CA ASP A 77 -18.25 -6.81 20.10
C ASP A 77 -17.84 -6.59 18.65
N VAL A 78 -16.68 -7.14 18.27
CA VAL A 78 -16.35 -7.35 16.85
C VAL A 78 -17.24 -8.48 16.32
N LYS A 79 -18.01 -8.18 15.29
CA LYS A 79 -19.08 -9.01 14.74
C LYS A 79 -18.67 -9.66 13.43
N SER A 80 -17.91 -8.95 12.60
CA SER A 80 -17.33 -9.51 11.38
C SER A 80 -15.92 -8.97 11.14
N HIS A 81 -15.17 -9.71 10.33
CA HIS A 81 -13.87 -9.29 9.81
C HIS A 81 -13.97 -9.23 8.29
N HIS A 82 -13.49 -8.14 7.71
CA HIS A 82 -13.49 -7.91 6.28
C HIS A 82 -12.06 -7.87 5.79
N TYR A 83 -11.71 -8.84 4.97
CA TYR A 83 -10.45 -8.92 4.26
C TYR A 83 -10.65 -8.48 2.83
N ILE A 84 -9.69 -7.75 2.27
CA ILE A 84 -9.74 -7.29 0.88
C ILE A 84 -8.41 -7.65 0.22
N ILE A 85 -8.46 -8.53 -0.78
CA ILE A 85 -7.34 -8.86 -1.66
C ILE A 85 -7.51 -8.03 -2.93
N SER A 86 -6.64 -7.07 -3.19
CA SER A 86 -6.68 -6.28 -4.43
C SER A 86 -5.51 -6.64 -5.30
N PHE A 87 -5.75 -7.08 -6.54
CA PHE A 87 -4.70 -7.50 -7.48
C PHE A 87 -4.06 -6.31 -8.22
N ASP A 88 -3.01 -6.56 -9.00
CA ASP A 88 -2.47 -5.52 -9.89
C ASP A 88 -3.47 -5.20 -11.01
N PRO A 89 -3.74 -3.92 -11.32
CA PRO A 89 -4.54 -3.56 -12.49
C PRO A 89 -4.02 -4.20 -13.78
N ARG A 90 -2.71 -4.46 -13.88
CA ARG A 90 -2.09 -5.10 -15.03
C ARG A 90 -2.27 -6.62 -15.06
N ASP A 91 -2.71 -7.26 -13.98
CA ASP A 91 -2.91 -8.71 -13.98
C ASP A 91 -4.02 -9.15 -14.94
N GLY A 92 -5.02 -8.29 -15.18
CA GLY A 92 -6.02 -8.52 -16.23
C GLY A 92 -5.40 -8.60 -17.63
N PRO A 93 -4.79 -7.52 -18.14
CA PRO A 93 -4.22 -7.50 -19.49
C PRO A 93 -2.95 -8.34 -19.66
N ASP A 94 -2.04 -8.37 -18.67
CA ASP A 94 -0.74 -9.02 -18.81
C ASP A 94 -0.79 -10.51 -18.47
N ASN A 95 -1.57 -10.87 -17.44
CA ASN A 95 -1.57 -12.22 -16.85
C ASN A 95 -2.92 -12.95 -16.99
N GLY A 96 -3.91 -12.33 -17.66
CA GLY A 96 -5.20 -12.95 -17.95
C GLY A 96 -6.12 -13.13 -16.73
N LEU A 97 -5.90 -12.38 -15.65
CA LEU A 97 -6.76 -12.46 -14.47
C LEU A 97 -8.17 -11.96 -14.80
N THR A 98 -9.16 -12.83 -14.65
CA THR A 98 -10.58 -12.50 -14.83
C THR A 98 -11.29 -12.35 -13.49
N VAL A 99 -12.48 -11.74 -13.48
CA VAL A 99 -13.35 -11.65 -12.29
C VAL A 99 -13.69 -13.04 -11.76
N ASP A 100 -14.02 -13.98 -12.65
CA ASP A 100 -14.35 -15.35 -12.27
C ASP A 100 -13.14 -16.06 -11.66
N ARG A 101 -11.94 -15.91 -12.25
CA ARG A 101 -10.73 -16.51 -11.68
C ARG A 101 -10.38 -15.91 -10.33
N ALA A 102 -10.49 -14.60 -10.18
CA ALA A 102 -10.28 -13.93 -8.89
C ALA A 102 -11.30 -14.39 -7.83
N GLN A 103 -12.56 -14.63 -8.22
CA GLN A 103 -13.57 -15.19 -7.33
C GLN A 103 -13.18 -16.60 -6.84
N GLU A 104 -12.76 -17.49 -7.74
CA GLU A 104 -12.30 -18.84 -7.38
C GLU A 104 -11.12 -18.79 -6.40
N LEU A 105 -10.14 -17.92 -6.66
CA LEU A 105 -9.00 -17.70 -5.77
C LEU A 105 -9.45 -17.21 -4.39
N GLY A 106 -10.39 -16.26 -4.37
CA GLY A 106 -11.00 -15.75 -3.15
C GLY A 106 -11.70 -16.81 -2.31
N GLU A 107 -12.48 -17.67 -2.96
CA GLU A 107 -13.22 -18.76 -2.32
C GLU A 107 -12.28 -19.81 -1.76
N LYS A 108 -11.26 -20.21 -2.54
CA LYS A 108 -10.21 -21.12 -2.08
C LYS A 108 -9.46 -20.55 -0.88
N PHE A 109 -8.99 -19.31 -0.98
CA PHE A 109 -8.31 -18.61 0.11
C PHE A 109 -9.18 -18.55 1.38
N CYS A 110 -10.47 -18.26 1.22
CA CYS A 110 -11.41 -18.21 2.34
C CYS A 110 -11.60 -19.59 3.00
N ALA A 111 -11.75 -20.65 2.19
CA ALA A 111 -11.91 -22.01 2.68
C ALA A 111 -10.67 -22.52 3.43
N GLU A 112 -9.48 -22.22 2.91
CA GLU A 112 -8.20 -22.68 3.48
C GLU A 112 -7.83 -21.92 4.77
N HIS A 113 -8.07 -20.61 4.82
CA HIS A 113 -7.57 -19.78 5.93
C HIS A 113 -8.64 -19.34 6.93
N PHE A 114 -9.93 -19.43 6.60
CA PHE A 114 -11.02 -19.15 7.53
C PHE A 114 -12.00 -20.34 7.68
N PRO A 115 -11.52 -21.59 7.82
CA PRO A 115 -12.40 -22.74 7.85
C PRO A 115 -13.38 -22.68 9.03
N GLY A 116 -14.63 -23.10 8.83
CA GLY A 116 -15.63 -23.07 9.89
C GLY A 116 -16.10 -21.66 10.28
N HIS A 117 -15.69 -20.60 9.59
CA HIS A 117 -16.39 -19.32 9.64
C HIS A 117 -17.46 -19.27 8.54
N GLN A 118 -18.61 -18.72 8.89
CA GLN A 118 -19.58 -18.25 7.88
C GLN A 118 -18.93 -17.08 7.15
N ALA A 119 -19.01 -17.05 5.83
CA ALA A 119 -18.36 -16.02 5.02
C ALA A 119 -19.18 -15.59 3.81
N LEU A 120 -18.96 -14.35 3.37
CA LEU A 120 -19.23 -13.86 2.03
C LEU A 120 -17.91 -13.67 1.29
N VAL A 121 -17.83 -14.14 0.06
CA VAL A 121 -16.73 -13.87 -0.86
C VAL A 121 -17.30 -13.14 -2.06
N CYS A 122 -16.87 -11.90 -2.28
CA CYS A 122 -17.37 -11.06 -3.36
C CYS A 122 -16.23 -10.44 -4.16
N THR A 123 -16.22 -10.64 -5.47
CA THR A 123 -15.23 -10.06 -6.38
C THR A 123 -15.84 -8.92 -7.17
N HIS A 124 -15.11 -7.79 -7.22
CA HIS A 124 -15.45 -6.63 -8.03
C HIS A 124 -14.44 -6.46 -9.17
N PRO A 125 -14.88 -6.15 -10.40
CA PRO A 125 -13.99 -5.82 -11.52
C PRO A 125 -13.40 -4.42 -11.40
N ASP A 126 -14.13 -3.51 -10.75
CA ASP A 126 -13.77 -2.13 -10.55
C ASP A 126 -12.96 -1.99 -9.27
N GLY A 127 -11.82 -1.33 -9.31
CA GLY A 127 -11.26 -0.76 -8.09
C GLY A 127 -12.13 0.35 -7.52
N HIS A 128 -12.02 0.64 -6.22
CA HIS A 128 -12.37 1.98 -5.73
C HIS A 128 -11.56 2.97 -6.58
N SER A 129 -12.19 3.79 -7.44
CA SER A 129 -11.61 4.75 -8.42
C SER A 129 -11.76 4.41 -9.92
N HIS A 130 -12.56 3.43 -10.34
CA HIS A 130 -12.57 2.97 -11.75
C HIS A 130 -11.17 2.60 -12.27
N THR A 131 -10.26 2.20 -11.37
CA THR A 131 -8.86 1.85 -11.68
C THR A 131 -8.70 0.45 -12.27
N GLU A 132 -9.81 -0.18 -12.67
CA GLU A 132 -9.86 -1.53 -13.28
C GLU A 132 -9.16 -2.63 -12.45
N ASN A 133 -8.89 -2.40 -11.16
CA ASN A 133 -8.28 -3.42 -10.32
C ASN A 133 -9.35 -4.38 -9.78
N ILE A 134 -9.29 -5.60 -10.31
CA ILE A 134 -10.02 -6.73 -9.76
C ILE A 134 -9.63 -6.91 -8.29
N HIS A 135 -10.63 -7.05 -7.43
CA HIS A 135 -10.39 -7.27 -6.01
C HIS A 135 -11.47 -8.14 -5.38
N VAL A 136 -11.05 -8.94 -4.40
CA VAL A 136 -11.88 -9.88 -3.66
C VAL A 136 -12.09 -9.36 -2.25
N HIS A 137 -13.34 -9.27 -1.85
CA HIS A 137 -13.77 -9.06 -0.49
C HIS A 137 -14.12 -10.40 0.16
N ILE A 138 -13.54 -10.67 1.33
CA ILE A 138 -13.86 -11.82 2.17
C ILE A 138 -14.38 -11.29 3.51
N VAL A 139 -15.69 -11.40 3.74
CA VAL A 139 -16.33 -11.01 5.00
C VAL A 139 -16.65 -12.26 5.79
N ILE A 140 -15.98 -12.46 6.93
CA ILE A 140 -16.25 -13.59 7.81
C ILE A 140 -17.04 -13.15 9.05
N ASN A 141 -17.93 -14.00 9.53
CA ASN A 141 -18.46 -13.91 10.89
C ASN A 141 -17.29 -13.97 11.87
N SER A 142 -17.25 -13.08 12.86
CA SER A 142 -16.22 -13.15 13.89
C SER A 142 -16.29 -14.46 14.66
N LEU A 143 -17.44 -15.13 14.68
CA LEU A 143 -17.64 -16.43 15.31
C LEU A 143 -17.30 -17.60 14.38
N ARG A 144 -16.56 -18.59 14.90
CA ARG A 144 -16.40 -19.90 14.25
C ARG A 144 -17.55 -20.83 14.63
N ILE A 145 -18.18 -21.48 13.66
CA ILE A 145 -19.35 -22.36 13.87
C ILE A 145 -18.99 -23.84 13.97
N ALA A 146 -17.77 -24.22 13.60
CA ALA A 146 -17.28 -25.60 13.65
C ALA A 146 -15.88 -25.66 14.27
N GLU A 147 -15.53 -26.80 14.87
CA GLU A 147 -14.15 -27.06 15.27
C GLU A 147 -13.30 -27.38 14.03
N VAL A 148 -12.08 -26.87 14.00
CA VAL A 148 -11.17 -27.02 12.86
C VAL A 148 -9.80 -27.51 13.31
N PRO A 149 -8.96 -28.03 12.40
CA PRO A 149 -7.55 -28.25 12.69
C PRO A 149 -6.86 -26.95 13.13
N MET A 150 -5.81 -27.09 13.93
CA MET A 150 -4.95 -25.96 14.29
C MET A 150 -4.19 -25.50 13.05
N LEU A 151 -4.50 -24.30 12.56
CA LEU A 151 -3.81 -23.71 11.40
C LEU A 151 -2.54 -22.95 11.83
N PRO A 152 -1.57 -22.74 10.93
CA PRO A 152 -0.30 -22.10 11.26
C PRO A 152 -0.42 -20.68 11.85
N HIS A 153 -1.48 -19.94 11.49
CA HIS A 153 -1.72 -18.58 11.98
C HIS A 153 -2.50 -18.52 13.31
N MET A 154 -2.89 -19.66 13.86
CA MET A 154 -3.61 -19.73 15.14
C MET A 154 -2.61 -19.77 16.29
N ASP A 155 -2.88 -18.99 17.34
CA ASP A 155 -1.96 -18.87 18.49
C ASP A 155 -2.45 -19.66 19.70
N ARG A 156 -3.75 -19.96 19.78
CA ARG A 156 -4.38 -20.53 20.98
C ARG A 156 -5.30 -21.69 20.65
N PRO A 157 -5.45 -22.67 21.57
CA PRO A 157 -6.44 -23.74 21.42
C PRO A 157 -7.89 -23.25 21.27
N ALA A 158 -8.20 -22.01 21.67
CA ALA A 158 -9.51 -21.41 21.46
C ALA A 158 -9.74 -21.00 19.99
N ASP A 159 -8.69 -20.68 19.23
CA ASP A 159 -8.81 -20.17 17.87
C ASP A 159 -9.41 -21.23 16.93
N ARG A 160 -9.27 -22.52 17.26
CA ARG A 160 -9.80 -23.65 16.49
C ARG A 160 -11.18 -24.18 16.94
N LYS A 161 -11.77 -23.65 18.03
CA LYS A 161 -13.01 -24.19 18.63
C LYS A 161 -14.27 -23.54 18.06
N ALA A 162 -15.33 -24.34 17.89
CA ALA A 162 -16.67 -23.82 17.65
C ALA A 162 -17.13 -22.91 18.79
N GLY A 163 -17.80 -21.81 18.48
CA GLY A 163 -18.25 -20.83 19.46
C GLY A 163 -17.18 -19.81 19.88
N CYS A 164 -15.94 -19.94 19.40
CA CYS A 164 -14.86 -19.00 19.67
C CYS A 164 -14.71 -17.95 18.55
N LYS A 165 -14.16 -16.79 18.91
CA LYS A 165 -14.00 -15.67 17.98
C LYS A 165 -12.67 -15.76 17.22
N HIS A 166 -12.70 -15.34 15.95
CA HIS A 166 -11.54 -15.09 15.14
C HIS A 166 -10.63 -14.05 15.80
N ARG A 167 -9.32 -14.30 15.77
CA ARG A 167 -8.31 -13.40 16.31
C ARG A 167 -7.35 -13.04 15.18
N CYS A 168 -7.49 -11.81 14.71
CA CYS A 168 -6.57 -11.22 13.74
C CYS A 168 -5.39 -10.58 14.50
N THR A 169 -4.35 -11.37 14.80
CA THR A 169 -3.10 -10.88 15.40
C THR A 169 -2.13 -10.42 14.31
N ASP A 170 -1.04 -9.73 14.69
CA ASP A 170 0.01 -9.35 13.74
C ASP A 170 0.66 -10.59 13.09
N ALA A 171 0.84 -11.66 13.87
CA ALA A 171 1.34 -12.94 13.35
C ALA A 171 0.36 -13.54 12.32
N ALA A 172 -0.94 -13.53 12.63
CA ALA A 172 -1.94 -14.01 11.68
C ALA A 172 -2.01 -13.16 10.41
N MET A 173 -1.91 -11.84 10.52
CA MET A 173 -1.86 -10.96 9.34
C MET A 173 -0.61 -11.18 8.50
N ASN A 174 0.55 -11.40 9.11
CA ASN A 174 1.78 -11.71 8.37
C ASN A 174 1.68 -13.06 7.66
N TYR A 175 1.10 -14.07 8.30
CA TYR A 175 0.82 -15.35 7.64
C TYR A 175 -0.11 -15.16 6.44
N LEU A 176 -1.27 -14.51 6.62
CA LEU A 176 -2.23 -14.32 5.52
C LEU A 176 -1.63 -13.51 4.36
N LYS A 177 -0.76 -12.54 4.65
CA LYS A 177 -0.01 -11.82 3.62
C LYS A 177 0.95 -12.72 2.85
N ALA A 178 1.66 -13.62 3.55
CA ALA A 178 2.53 -14.61 2.92
C ALA A 178 1.74 -15.58 2.04
N GLU A 179 0.54 -16.00 2.46
CA GLU A 179 -0.32 -16.86 1.64
C GLU A 179 -0.88 -16.13 0.41
N VAL A 180 -1.24 -14.84 0.53
CA VAL A 180 -1.62 -14.02 -0.66
C VAL A 180 -0.44 -13.91 -1.63
N MET A 181 0.77 -13.72 -1.09
CA MET A 181 2.01 -13.69 -1.85
C MET A 181 2.25 -15.01 -2.61
N GLU A 182 2.13 -16.15 -1.93
CA GLU A 182 2.28 -17.49 -2.53
C GLU A 182 1.18 -17.77 -3.56
N MET A 183 -0.07 -17.41 -3.26
CA MET A 183 -1.18 -17.52 -4.21
C MET A 183 -0.89 -16.73 -5.48
N CYS A 184 -0.47 -15.47 -5.38
CA CYS A 184 -0.13 -14.67 -6.56
C CYS A 184 1.04 -15.27 -7.34
N HIS A 185 2.07 -15.76 -6.64
CA HIS A 185 3.22 -16.41 -7.27
C HIS A 185 2.81 -17.66 -8.06
N SER A 186 2.04 -18.56 -7.45
CA SER A 186 1.58 -19.80 -8.08
C SER A 186 0.66 -19.57 -9.29
N GLU A 187 -0.08 -18.47 -9.29
CA GLU A 187 -0.97 -18.05 -10.38
C GLU A 187 -0.29 -17.17 -11.44
N GLY A 188 1.01 -16.89 -11.29
CA GLY A 188 1.74 -16.02 -12.23
C GLY A 188 1.32 -14.55 -12.20
N LEU A 189 0.75 -14.08 -11.08
CA LEU A 189 0.27 -12.71 -10.90
C LEU A 189 1.33 -11.80 -10.28
N TYR A 190 1.19 -10.50 -10.52
CA TYR A 190 2.11 -9.50 -9.98
C TYR A 190 2.00 -9.36 -8.45
N GLN A 191 3.15 -9.46 -7.81
CA GLN A 191 3.27 -9.47 -6.36
C GLN A 191 4.14 -8.31 -5.86
N ILE A 192 3.85 -7.87 -4.64
CA ILE A 192 4.81 -7.11 -3.82
C ILE A 192 5.14 -7.88 -2.56
N ASP A 193 6.27 -7.51 -1.97
CA ASP A 193 6.56 -7.83 -0.59
C ASP A 193 5.52 -7.15 0.33
N LEU A 194 4.63 -7.97 0.91
CA LEU A 194 3.62 -7.52 1.88
C LEU A 194 4.11 -7.59 3.34
N LEU A 195 5.26 -8.23 3.56
CA LEU A 195 5.81 -8.50 4.89
C LEU A 195 6.74 -7.37 5.32
N ASN A 196 7.52 -6.83 4.38
CA ASN A 196 8.44 -5.73 4.64
C ASN A 196 7.82 -4.37 4.31
N GLY A 197 8.49 -3.31 4.75
CA GLY A 197 8.03 -1.96 4.49
C GLY A 197 8.30 -1.52 3.05
N SER A 198 7.56 -0.50 2.62
CA SER A 198 7.73 0.12 1.32
C SER A 198 8.84 1.17 1.35
N LYS A 199 9.70 1.18 0.33
CA LYS A 199 10.70 2.24 0.06
C LYS A 199 10.11 3.65 0.25
N GLU A 200 8.94 3.88 -0.36
CA GLU A 200 8.11 5.06 -0.15
C GLU A 200 6.75 4.64 0.41
N ARG A 201 6.41 5.14 1.60
CA ARG A 201 5.19 4.77 2.31
C ARG A 201 4.12 5.83 2.18
N ILE A 202 3.13 5.58 1.32
CA ILE A 202 1.94 6.41 1.17
C ILE A 202 0.79 5.79 1.96
N THR A 203 0.35 6.47 3.02
CA THR A 203 -0.80 6.02 3.80
C THR A 203 -2.10 6.29 3.06
N GLU A 204 -3.17 5.51 3.30
CA GLU A 204 -4.50 5.75 2.69
C GLU A 204 -5.01 7.18 2.93
N ARG A 205 -4.82 7.72 4.14
CA ARG A 205 -5.12 9.13 4.45
C ARG A 205 -4.37 10.12 3.55
N GLU A 206 -3.13 9.82 3.23
CA GLU A 206 -2.28 10.67 2.37
C GLU A 206 -2.67 10.53 0.90
N TYR A 207 -2.96 9.31 0.45
CA TYR A 207 -3.55 9.05 -0.87
C TYR A 207 -4.83 9.85 -1.07
N TRP A 208 -5.76 9.80 -0.12
CA TRP A 208 -7.00 10.58 -0.19
C TRP A 208 -6.79 12.08 -0.06
N ALA A 209 -5.85 12.53 0.77
CA ALA A 209 -5.48 13.94 0.84
C ALA A 209 -4.93 14.44 -0.50
N GLN A 210 -4.14 13.62 -1.18
CA GLN A 210 -3.63 13.90 -2.52
C GLN A 210 -4.77 13.99 -3.54
N LYS A 211 -5.68 13.00 -3.61
CA LYS A 211 -6.82 13.03 -4.54
C LYS A 211 -7.75 14.21 -4.28
N LYS A 212 -8.16 14.44 -3.03
CA LYS A 212 -9.03 15.57 -2.67
C LYS A 212 -8.37 16.92 -2.95
N GLY A 213 -7.07 17.05 -2.64
CA GLY A 213 -6.30 18.25 -2.94
C GLY A 213 -6.16 18.51 -4.44
N GLN A 214 -5.94 17.47 -5.24
CA GLN A 214 -5.90 17.58 -6.69
C GLN A 214 -7.25 18.02 -7.26
N ALA A 215 -8.36 17.39 -6.85
CA ALA A 215 -9.70 17.78 -7.30
C ALA A 215 -10.05 19.24 -6.94
N ALA A 216 -9.61 19.71 -5.77
CA ALA A 216 -9.77 21.12 -5.39
C ALA A 216 -8.91 22.06 -6.23
N LEU A 217 -7.67 21.67 -6.54
CA LEU A 217 -6.77 22.42 -7.42
C LEU A 217 -7.33 22.51 -8.85
N ASP A 218 -7.82 21.40 -9.39
CA ASP A 218 -8.40 21.33 -10.73
C ASP A 218 -9.64 22.22 -10.82
N ARG A 219 -10.50 22.21 -9.79
CA ARG A 219 -11.66 23.11 -9.70
C ARG A 219 -11.24 24.58 -9.66
N ALA A 220 -10.19 24.92 -8.92
CA ALA A 220 -9.67 26.29 -8.87
C ALA A 220 -9.01 26.73 -10.19
N ASN A 221 -8.39 25.79 -10.91
CA ASN A 221 -7.74 26.04 -12.18
C ASN A 221 -8.72 26.09 -13.37
N ALA A 222 -9.90 25.46 -13.27
CA ALA A 222 -10.91 25.43 -14.33
C ALA A 222 -11.28 26.82 -14.91
N PRO A 223 -11.58 27.87 -14.11
CA PRO A 223 -11.85 29.19 -14.67
C PRO A 223 -10.60 29.81 -15.34
N ILE A 224 -9.42 29.64 -14.75
CA ILE A 224 -8.15 30.16 -15.30
C ILE A 224 -7.86 29.55 -16.67
N ALA A 225 -8.07 28.24 -16.79
CA ALA A 225 -7.92 27.52 -18.05
C ALA A 225 -8.99 27.91 -19.08
N ALA A 226 -10.23 28.18 -18.64
CA ALA A 226 -11.31 28.66 -19.51
C ALA A 226 -11.01 30.05 -20.10
N ASP A 227 -10.28 30.90 -19.36
CA ASP A 227 -9.77 32.19 -19.83
C ASP A 227 -8.53 32.07 -20.73
N GLY A 228 -8.11 30.84 -21.07
CA GLY A 228 -6.94 30.57 -21.91
C GLY A 228 -5.59 30.80 -21.21
N ILE A 229 -5.59 31.00 -19.90
CA ILE A 229 -4.38 31.23 -19.10
C ILE A 229 -3.87 29.88 -18.56
N ALA A 230 -2.58 29.61 -18.74
CA ALA A 230 -1.95 28.42 -18.17
C ALA A 230 -1.85 28.53 -16.63
N PRO A 231 -2.43 27.61 -15.85
CA PRO A 231 -2.34 27.66 -14.40
C PRO A 231 -0.90 27.49 -13.91
N ARG A 232 -0.52 28.27 -12.88
CA ARG A 232 0.83 28.23 -12.31
C ARG A 232 1.18 26.89 -11.65
N GLN A 233 0.17 26.20 -11.10
CA GLN A 233 0.32 24.90 -10.48
C GLN A 233 -0.77 23.96 -10.98
N THR A 234 -0.37 22.85 -11.58
CA THR A 234 -1.28 21.83 -12.13
C THR A 234 -1.28 20.54 -11.32
N LYS A 235 -0.27 20.35 -10.45
CA LYS A 235 -0.12 19.17 -9.61
C LYS A 235 -0.16 19.55 -8.13
N PHE A 236 -1.12 19.01 -7.41
CA PHE A 236 -1.15 19.08 -5.96
C PHE A 236 -0.05 18.19 -5.37
N GLU A 237 0.53 18.56 -4.25
CA GLU A 237 1.48 17.72 -3.53
C GLU A 237 1.24 17.83 -2.02
N THR A 238 1.07 16.68 -1.36
CA THR A 238 1.00 16.63 0.10
C THR A 238 2.32 17.05 0.76
N ASP A 239 2.26 17.52 2.00
CA ASP A 239 3.44 17.87 2.81
C ASP A 239 4.49 16.75 2.84
N LYS A 240 4.04 15.50 2.97
CA LYS A 240 4.93 14.34 3.01
C LYS A 240 5.56 14.07 1.66
N ALA A 241 4.83 14.22 0.55
CA ALA A 241 5.38 14.08 -0.79
C ALA A 241 6.46 15.14 -1.06
N LYS A 242 6.19 16.40 -0.70
CA LYS A 242 7.18 17.49 -0.75
C LYS A 242 8.41 17.16 0.08
N LEU A 243 8.22 16.72 1.32
CA LEU A 243 9.31 16.35 2.22
C LEU A 243 10.15 15.19 1.67
N ARG A 244 9.54 14.13 1.13
CA ARG A 244 10.27 13.02 0.50
C ARG A 244 11.12 13.50 -0.67
N ARG A 245 10.58 14.37 -1.54
CA ARG A 245 11.35 14.98 -2.62
C ARG A 245 12.54 15.78 -2.08
N THR A 246 12.31 16.67 -1.12
CA THR A 246 13.37 17.49 -0.52
C THR A 246 14.46 16.64 0.13
N ILE A 247 14.11 15.54 0.79
CA ILE A 247 15.10 14.60 1.34
C ILE A 247 15.92 13.94 0.22
N ARG A 248 15.27 13.48 -0.85
CA ARG A 248 15.98 12.89 -2.00
C ARG A 248 16.92 13.87 -2.69
N GLU A 249 16.49 15.12 -2.86
CA GLU A 249 17.33 16.20 -3.41
C GLU A 249 18.55 16.46 -2.52
N ALA A 250 18.36 16.54 -1.20
CA ALA A 250 19.47 16.71 -0.26
C ALA A 250 20.41 15.50 -0.25
N LEU A 251 19.88 14.28 -0.30
CA LEU A 251 20.67 13.04 -0.38
C LEU A 251 21.45 12.93 -1.69
N ALA A 252 20.93 13.46 -2.80
CA ALA A 252 21.64 13.43 -4.08
C ALA A 252 22.89 14.31 -4.10
N ALA A 253 22.94 15.34 -3.24
CA ALA A 253 24.03 16.30 -3.19
C ALA A 253 24.98 16.11 -1.99
N ALA A 254 24.51 15.54 -0.87
CA ALA A 254 25.31 15.40 0.34
C ALA A 254 26.22 14.16 0.33
N SER A 255 27.43 14.32 0.86
CA SER A 255 28.38 13.22 1.12
C SER A 255 28.61 12.98 2.63
N GLY A 256 27.86 13.66 3.49
CA GLY A 256 27.94 13.50 4.94
C GLY A 256 26.68 14.02 5.63
N PHE A 257 26.48 13.61 6.89
CA PHE A 257 25.24 13.92 7.61
C PHE A 257 25.06 15.42 7.90
N ASP A 258 26.14 16.14 8.23
CA ASP A 258 26.08 17.57 8.50
C ASP A 258 25.74 18.38 7.24
N GLU A 259 26.31 17.99 6.09
CA GLU A 259 25.97 18.58 4.79
C GLU A 259 24.51 18.30 4.42
N PHE A 260 24.05 17.07 4.62
CA PHE A 260 22.66 16.68 4.43
C PHE A 260 21.72 17.53 5.30
N ALA A 261 22.02 17.70 6.58
CA ALA A 261 21.25 18.53 7.49
C ALA A 261 21.24 20.00 7.06
N ALA A 262 22.38 20.53 6.61
CA ALA A 262 22.50 21.90 6.12
C ALA A 262 21.67 22.13 4.84
N LEU A 263 21.67 21.17 3.90
CA LEU A 263 20.85 21.23 2.69
C LEU A 263 19.35 21.22 3.01
N LEU A 264 18.91 20.33 3.91
CA LEU A 264 17.52 20.32 4.38
C LEU A 264 17.12 21.66 5.03
N LEU A 265 18.01 22.26 5.81
CA LEU A 265 17.77 23.54 6.48
C LEU A 265 17.55 24.69 5.50
N ARG A 266 18.16 24.66 4.30
CA ARG A 266 17.90 25.65 3.22
C ARG A 266 16.45 25.62 2.73
N HIS A 267 15.79 24.47 2.85
CA HIS A 267 14.36 24.30 2.58
C HIS A 267 13.50 24.49 3.84
N GLY A 268 14.09 24.98 4.94
CA GLY A 268 13.43 25.15 6.23
C GLY A 268 13.10 23.82 6.94
N VAL A 269 13.71 22.71 6.52
CA VAL A 269 13.50 21.39 7.11
C VAL A 269 14.59 21.08 8.12
N THR A 270 14.22 20.89 9.39
CA THR A 270 15.16 20.46 10.43
C THR A 270 15.11 18.95 10.60
N VAL A 271 16.25 18.27 10.44
CA VAL A 271 16.40 16.84 10.76
C VAL A 271 16.91 16.65 12.19
N LYS A 272 16.33 15.70 12.92
CA LYS A 272 16.78 15.28 14.25
C LYS A 272 16.84 13.77 14.34
N GLU A 273 17.93 13.28 14.91
CA GLU A 273 18.05 11.88 15.34
C GLU A 273 17.63 11.77 16.82
N SER A 274 16.75 10.82 17.13
CA SER A 274 16.43 10.45 18.50
C SER A 274 16.13 8.96 18.59
N ARG A 275 16.74 8.28 19.57
CA ARG A 275 16.58 6.83 19.81
C ARG A 275 16.78 5.99 18.54
N GLY A 276 17.81 6.32 17.75
CA GLY A 276 18.14 5.62 16.50
C GLY A 276 17.18 5.89 15.33
N ARG A 277 16.34 6.93 15.39
CA ARG A 277 15.38 7.25 14.33
C ARG A 277 15.52 8.69 13.88
N LEU A 278 15.44 8.90 12.57
CA LEU A 278 15.35 10.23 11.98
C LEU A 278 13.92 10.77 12.03
N SER A 279 13.83 12.07 12.24
CA SER A 279 12.59 12.84 12.21
C SER A 279 12.84 14.20 11.57
N TYR A 280 11.86 14.69 10.81
CA TYR A 280 11.98 15.88 9.97
C TYR A 280 10.89 16.87 10.34
N LEU A 281 11.26 18.10 10.69
CA LEU A 281 10.34 19.18 11.00
C LEU A 281 10.30 20.13 9.79
N THR A 282 9.16 20.21 9.11
CA THR A 282 8.93 21.17 8.02
C THR A 282 8.45 22.51 8.58
N PRO A 283 8.62 23.63 7.84
CA PRO A 283 8.23 24.97 8.32
C PRO A 283 6.77 25.08 8.78
N ASP A 284 5.87 24.41 8.06
CA ASP A 284 4.42 24.49 8.29
C ASP A 284 3.93 23.61 9.45
N ARG A 285 4.83 22.97 10.21
CA ARG A 285 4.46 21.98 11.23
C ARG A 285 5.07 22.30 12.58
N THR A 286 4.28 22.06 13.62
CA THR A 286 4.75 22.09 15.02
C THR A 286 5.31 20.75 15.50
N LYS A 287 4.93 19.65 14.83
CA LYS A 287 5.36 18.28 15.17
C LYS A 287 6.13 17.65 14.01
N PRO A 288 7.31 17.04 14.28
CA PRO A 288 8.11 16.42 13.25
C PRO A 288 7.44 15.17 12.66
N ILE A 289 7.73 14.91 11.39
CA ILE A 289 7.36 13.69 10.69
C ILE A 289 8.50 12.68 10.86
N THR A 290 8.22 11.52 11.46
CA THR A 290 9.22 10.47 11.61
C THR A 290 9.51 9.80 10.27
N ALA A 291 10.77 9.41 10.04
CA ALA A 291 11.20 8.69 8.85
C ALA A 291 10.32 7.49 8.49
N ARG A 292 9.90 6.70 9.50
CA ARG A 292 8.97 5.57 9.34
C ARG A 292 7.67 5.93 8.59
N LYS A 293 7.20 7.18 8.70
CA LYS A 293 5.98 7.63 8.02
C LYS A 293 6.21 8.02 6.56
N LEU A 294 7.47 8.17 6.15
CA LEU A 294 7.89 8.52 4.80
C LEU A 294 8.22 7.26 3.98
N GLY A 295 8.80 6.24 4.61
CA GLY A 295 9.18 5.00 3.96
C GLY A 295 10.57 4.56 4.39
N ASP A 296 10.96 3.37 3.95
CA ASP A 296 12.16 2.71 4.44
C ASP A 296 13.44 3.38 3.86
N ASP A 297 13.36 3.98 2.66
CA ASP A 297 14.46 4.77 2.05
C ASP A 297 14.83 6.02 2.88
N PHE A 298 13.97 6.43 3.80
CA PHE A 298 14.15 7.62 4.62
C PHE A 298 14.56 7.30 6.06
N ASP A 299 14.69 6.02 6.39
CA ASP A 299 15.18 5.63 7.71
C ASP A 299 16.66 5.97 7.90
N ARG A 300 17.13 5.85 9.14
CA ARG A 300 18.50 6.22 9.48
C ARG A 300 19.53 5.39 8.71
N ALA A 301 19.31 4.08 8.60
CA ALA A 301 20.28 3.18 7.99
C ALA A 301 20.37 3.43 6.48
N ALA A 302 19.23 3.59 5.81
CA ALA A 302 19.16 3.92 4.40
C ALA A 302 19.81 5.28 4.09
N VAL A 303 19.47 6.31 4.88
CA VAL A 303 20.07 7.65 4.73
C VAL A 303 21.59 7.61 4.89
N LEU A 304 22.10 6.97 5.95
CA LEU A 304 23.55 6.89 6.17
C LEU A 304 24.26 6.08 5.08
N SER A 305 23.66 4.97 4.63
CA SER A 305 24.22 4.17 3.54
C SER A 305 24.36 4.97 2.24
N VAL A 306 23.36 5.78 1.89
CA VAL A 306 23.44 6.66 0.71
C VAL A 306 24.54 7.71 0.87
N LEU A 307 24.67 8.31 2.05
CA LEU A 307 25.71 9.30 2.33
C LEU A 307 27.12 8.68 2.27
N GLU A 308 27.31 7.47 2.80
CA GLU A 308 28.57 6.72 2.70
C GLU A 308 28.93 6.42 1.24
N GLN A 309 27.96 5.98 0.43
CA GLN A 309 28.17 5.76 -1.01
C GLN A 309 28.52 7.06 -1.76
N ASN A 310 27.94 8.19 -1.36
CA ASN A 310 28.27 9.49 -1.94
C ASN A 310 29.68 9.94 -1.55
N ALA A 311 30.06 9.74 -0.29
CA ALA A 311 31.42 10.00 0.20
C ALA A 311 32.46 9.18 -0.56
N ALA A 312 32.22 7.89 -0.75
CA ALA A 312 33.09 7.01 -1.53
C ALA A 312 33.24 7.50 -2.99
N ARG A 313 32.12 7.81 -3.66
CA ARG A 313 32.13 8.36 -5.03
C ARG A 313 32.83 9.72 -5.12
N ALA A 314 32.70 10.56 -4.10
CA ALA A 314 33.41 11.84 -4.02
C ALA A 314 34.92 11.66 -3.82
N ALA A 315 35.34 10.61 -3.11
CA ALA A 315 36.75 10.26 -2.90
C ALA A 315 37.41 9.60 -4.13
N GLU A 316 36.64 8.93 -4.98
CA GLU A 316 37.15 8.35 -6.25
C GLU A 316 37.32 9.39 -7.37
N LYS A 317 36.47 10.42 -7.43
CA LYS A 317 36.57 11.51 -8.42
C LYS A 317 37.92 12.28 -8.44
N PRO A 318 38.63 12.55 -7.34
CA PRO A 318 39.94 13.19 -7.38
C PRO A 318 41.08 12.26 -7.85
N ALA A 319 40.87 10.95 -8.01
CA ALA A 319 41.92 10.01 -8.41
C ALA A 319 42.13 9.88 -9.94
N ALA A 320 41.31 10.57 -10.76
CA ALA A 320 41.27 10.36 -12.21
C ALA A 320 41.68 11.58 -13.04
N ILE A 321 42.82 12.22 -12.74
CA ILE A 321 43.71 12.81 -13.77
C ILE A 321 45.16 12.62 -13.30
N ALA A 322 45.75 11.45 -13.56
CA ALA A 322 47.20 11.39 -13.72
C ALA A 322 47.51 12.12 -15.05
N GLU A 323 48.27 13.22 -14.98
CA GLU A 323 48.83 13.86 -16.17
C GLU A 323 49.53 12.81 -17.01
N TYR A 324 49.06 12.61 -18.24
CA TYR A 324 49.74 11.80 -19.22
C TYR A 324 51.16 12.37 -19.41
N PRO A 325 52.24 11.58 -19.22
CA PRO A 325 53.58 12.08 -19.47
C PRO A 325 53.80 12.26 -20.97
N GLY A 326 53.79 13.51 -21.42
CA GLY A 326 54.41 14.01 -22.65
C GLY A 326 53.78 13.53 -23.97
N SER A 327 53.36 14.48 -24.81
CA SER A 327 52.79 14.18 -26.12
C SER A 327 53.76 13.33 -26.97
N ILE A 328 53.22 12.38 -27.72
CA ILE A 328 53.97 11.52 -28.68
C ILE A 328 54.79 12.36 -29.68
N LYS A 329 54.43 13.64 -29.89
CA LYS A 329 55.18 14.57 -30.76
C LYS A 329 56.58 14.88 -30.21
N ASP A 330 56.79 14.94 -28.89
CA ASP A 330 58.12 15.23 -28.32
C ASP A 330 59.09 14.04 -28.45
N ARG A 331 58.57 12.81 -28.35
CA ARG A 331 59.35 11.59 -28.60
C ARG A 331 59.71 11.38 -30.08
N LEU A 332 58.91 11.91 -31.00
CA LEU A 332 59.19 11.86 -32.44
C LEU A 332 60.21 12.93 -32.88
N ARG A 333 60.32 14.05 -32.14
CA ARG A 333 61.28 15.12 -32.43
C ARG A 333 62.72 14.71 -32.05
N THR A 334 62.89 14.14 -30.86
CA THR A 334 64.19 13.64 -30.36
C THR A 334 64.75 12.47 -31.19
N LYS A 335 63.90 11.65 -31.81
CA LYS A 335 64.36 10.52 -32.64
C LYS A 335 64.84 10.94 -34.04
N LYS A 336 64.51 12.16 -34.50
CA LYS A 336 64.90 12.68 -35.82
C LYS A 336 66.24 13.42 -35.79
N GLU A 337 66.62 14.00 -34.65
CA GLU A 337 67.89 14.73 -34.48
C GLU A 337 69.08 13.78 -34.30
N ALA A 338 68.89 12.58 -33.72
CA ALA A 338 69.96 11.61 -33.50
C ALA A 338 70.43 10.86 -34.76
N LYS A 339 69.83 11.10 -35.94
CA LYS A 339 70.21 10.43 -37.21
C LYS A 339 70.98 11.33 -38.20
N ASN A 340 71.15 12.62 -37.90
CA ASN A 340 71.83 13.57 -38.78
C ASN A 340 72.91 14.39 -38.01
N ALA A 341 73.77 13.71 -37.25
CA ALA A 341 75.05 14.27 -36.83
C ALA A 341 76.17 13.48 -37.55
N PRO A 342 77.19 14.17 -38.09
CA PRO A 342 78.06 13.68 -39.17
C PRO A 342 78.93 12.47 -38.81
#